data_AF-A0A2I0NYV7-F1
#
_entry.id   AF-A0A2I0NYV7-F1
#
_cell.length_a   1.000
_cell.length_b   1.000
_cell.length_c   1.000
_cell.angle_alpha   90.00
_cell.angle_beta   90.00
_cell.angle_gamma   90.00
#
_symmetry.space_group_name_H-M   'P 1'
#
loop_
_entity.id
_entity.type
_entity.pdbx_description
1 polymer ?
#
loop_
_entity_poly.entity_id
_entity_poly.type
_entity_poly.pdbx_seq_one_letter_code
_entity_poly.pdbx_strand_id
1 'polypeptide(L)'
;MSRGLGDTRQQFLTLQVIIDHIKSEEMFLQILDREESIPDMAKRLSREAITSELSSNKRLFLDFLYNLIVTSGDSDHRQDVEFKFVIIGSDLMEVDRCLLWFDDLELQIPYEIGEKFGDAILKKEYGDVVKKIMAFYTEAETRFDRELLGSLERCSLLVLEEHYP
;
A
#
# COMPACT_ATOMS: atom_id res chain seq x y z
N MET A 1 14.07 -27.35 12.53
CA MET A 1 14.69 -27.42 11.19
C MET A 1 14.08 -26.29 10.36
N SER A 2 14.76 -25.14 10.27
CA SER A 2 14.31 -24.00 9.47
C SER A 2 14.73 -24.24 8.02
N ARG A 3 13.76 -24.46 7.13
CA ARG A 3 13.97 -24.55 5.68
C ARG A 3 13.51 -23.23 5.05
N GLY A 4 14.47 -22.35 4.78
CA GLY A 4 14.51 -21.46 3.61
C GLY A 4 13.29 -20.56 3.38
N LEU A 5 13.00 -19.65 4.31
CA LEU A 5 12.42 -18.36 3.94
C LEU A 5 13.61 -17.42 3.77
N GLY A 6 13.80 -16.86 2.57
CA GLY A 6 14.89 -15.92 2.32
C GLY A 6 14.85 -14.77 3.32
N ASP A 7 16.02 -14.24 3.68
CA ASP A 7 16.21 -13.08 4.56
C ASP A 7 15.13 -12.02 4.31
N THR A 8 14.31 -11.70 5.32
CA THR A 8 13.18 -10.74 5.21
C THR A 8 13.67 -9.38 4.74
N ARG A 9 14.92 -9.01 5.07
CA ARG A 9 15.59 -7.83 4.53
C ARG A 9 15.78 -7.93 3.02
N GLN A 10 16.22 -9.08 2.52
CA GLN A 10 16.38 -9.30 1.08
C GLN A 10 15.03 -9.25 0.36
N GLN A 11 13.95 -9.73 0.98
CA GLN A 11 12.60 -9.60 0.44
C GLN A 11 12.17 -8.13 0.36
N PHE A 12 12.43 -7.33 1.41
CA PHE A 12 12.17 -5.89 1.41
C PHE A 12 12.95 -5.16 0.31
N LEU A 13 14.25 -5.43 0.16
CA LEU A 13 15.06 -4.85 -0.91
C LEU A 13 14.57 -5.25 -2.30
N THR A 14 14.04 -6.48 -2.44
CA THR A 14 13.44 -6.93 -3.70
C THR A 14 12.16 -6.16 -4.00
N LEU A 15 11.31 -5.91 -3.00
CA LEU A 15 10.11 -5.08 -3.15
C LEU A 15 10.45 -3.65 -3.58
N GLN A 16 11.52 -3.07 -3.03
CA GLN A 16 11.98 -1.75 -3.43
C GLN A 16 12.33 -1.70 -4.92
N VAL A 17 13.10 -2.67 -5.41
CA VAL A 17 13.45 -2.77 -6.84
C VAL A 17 12.21 -2.90 -7.72
N ILE A 18 11.23 -3.71 -7.31
CA ILE A 18 9.97 -3.89 -8.06
C ILE A 18 9.20 -2.57 -8.12
N ILE A 19 9.08 -1.84 -7.00
CA ILE A 19 8.41 -0.53 -6.96
C ILE A 19 9.10 0.49 -7.86
N ASP A 20 10.43 0.56 -7.81
CA ASP A 20 11.18 1.52 -8.63
C ASP A 20 10.99 1.22 -10.12
N HIS A 21 10.90 -0.07 -10.48
CA HIS A 21 10.59 -0.48 -11.83
C HIS A 21 9.16 -0.07 -12.26
N ILE A 22 8.15 -0.35 -11.44
CA ILE A 22 6.75 0.07 -11.66
C ILE A 22 6.67 1.59 -11.86
N LYS A 23 7.31 2.38 -10.98
CA LYS A 23 7.34 3.85 -11.08
C LYS A 23 7.99 4.33 -12.37
N SER A 24 9.05 3.66 -12.82
CA SER A 24 9.71 3.97 -14.08
C SER A 24 8.80 3.70 -15.29
N GLU A 25 8.05 2.60 -15.28
CA GLU A 25 7.09 2.26 -16.34
C GLU A 25 5.93 3.26 -16.39
N GLU A 26 5.37 3.63 -15.23
CA GLU A 26 4.32 4.66 -15.14
C GLU A 26 4.80 6.01 -15.65
N MET A 27 6.00 6.43 -15.25
CA MET A 27 6.61 7.67 -15.75
C MET A 27 6.84 7.62 -17.26
N PHE A 28 7.28 6.49 -17.79
CA PHE A 28 7.45 6.30 -19.23
C PHE A 28 6.13 6.46 -19.99
N LEU A 29 5.04 5.86 -19.51
CA LEU A 29 3.71 6.02 -20.11
C LEU A 29 3.26 7.49 -20.12
N GLN A 30 3.51 8.24 -19.04
CA GLN A 30 3.19 9.67 -18.99
C GLN A 30 4.01 10.50 -19.99
N ILE A 31 5.29 10.16 -20.18
CA ILE A 31 6.16 10.83 -21.15
C ILE A 31 5.72 10.51 -22.57
N LEU A 32 5.43 9.24 -22.87
CA LEU A 32 4.95 8.77 -24.17
C LEU A 32 3.69 9.51 -24.63
N ASP A 33 2.81 9.82 -23.67
CA ASP A 33 1.55 10.52 -23.93
C ASP A 33 1.73 11.99 -24.30
N ARG A 34 2.80 12.61 -23.79
CA ARG A 34 3.13 14.02 -24.02
C ARG A 34 4.02 14.22 -25.25
N GLU A 35 4.72 13.19 -25.70
CA GLU A 35 5.68 13.30 -26.81
C GLU A 35 4.97 13.34 -28.17
N GLU A 36 4.87 14.50 -28.79
CA GLU A 36 4.19 14.67 -30.08
C GLU A 36 4.97 14.08 -31.27
N SER A 37 6.29 13.87 -31.14
CA SER A 37 7.12 13.41 -32.25
C SER A 37 6.96 11.92 -32.58
N ILE A 38 6.39 11.12 -31.67
CA ILE A 38 6.26 9.67 -31.87
C ILE A 38 4.97 9.37 -32.65
N PRO A 39 5.03 8.59 -33.74
CA PRO A 39 3.83 8.22 -34.51
C PRO A 39 2.78 7.49 -33.65
N ASP A 40 1.50 7.78 -33.86
CA ASP A 40 0.40 7.23 -33.06
C ASP A 40 0.39 5.70 -32.98
N MET A 41 0.71 5.03 -34.08
CA MET A 41 0.80 3.56 -34.11
C MET A 41 1.91 3.05 -33.16
N ALA A 42 3.06 3.71 -33.15
CA ALA A 42 4.16 3.36 -32.26
C ALA A 42 3.80 3.64 -30.79
N LYS A 43 3.17 4.79 -30.50
CA LYS A 43 2.65 5.09 -29.16
C LYS A 43 1.69 4.01 -28.66
N ARG A 44 0.75 3.60 -29.51
CA ARG A 44 -0.25 2.58 -29.15
C ARG A 44 0.41 1.23 -28.84
N LEU A 45 1.32 0.75 -29.69
CA LEU A 45 2.01 -0.52 -29.50
C LEU A 45 2.89 -0.50 -28.23
N SER A 46 3.64 0.58 -28.01
CA SER A 46 4.44 0.76 -26.79
C SER A 46 3.55 0.80 -25.55
N ARG A 47 2.44 1.54 -25.59
CA ARG A 47 1.50 1.59 -24.46
C ARG A 47 0.94 0.21 -24.14
N GLU A 48 0.49 -0.54 -25.13
CA GLU A 48 -0.09 -1.88 -24.94
C GLU A 48 0.92 -2.83 -24.28
N ALA A 49 2.15 -2.87 -24.78
CA ALA A 49 3.22 -3.69 -24.21
C ALA A 49 3.53 -3.31 -22.75
N ILE A 50 3.80 -2.03 -22.50
CA ILE A 50 4.17 -1.54 -21.16
C ILE A 50 3.01 -1.69 -20.17
N THR A 51 1.76 -1.47 -20.59
CA THR A 51 0.60 -1.64 -19.71
C THR A 51 0.40 -3.09 -19.27
N SER A 52 0.65 -4.05 -20.17
CA SER A 52 0.60 -5.48 -19.84
C SER A 52 1.70 -5.88 -18.87
N GLU A 53 2.92 -5.37 -19.07
CA GLU A 53 4.07 -5.61 -18.20
C GLU A 53 3.85 -4.99 -16.81
N LEU A 54 3.42 -3.73 -16.76
CA LEU A 54 3.06 -3.00 -15.55
C LEU A 54 2.01 -3.74 -14.71
N SER A 55 0.96 -4.26 -15.35
CA SER A 55 -0.07 -5.06 -14.66
C SER A 55 0.51 -6.33 -14.02
N SER A 56 1.43 -6.99 -14.72
CA SER A 56 2.12 -8.19 -14.23
C SER A 56 3.06 -7.85 -13.07
N ASN A 57 3.82 -6.76 -13.17
CA ASN A 57 4.71 -6.26 -12.14
C ASN A 57 3.94 -5.84 -10.87
N LYS A 58 2.81 -5.14 -11.03
CA LYS A 58 1.92 -4.79 -9.91
C LYS A 58 1.37 -6.03 -9.19
N ARG A 59 1.02 -7.08 -9.93
CA ARG A 59 0.60 -8.35 -9.33
C ARG A 59 1.73 -9.03 -8.56
N LEU A 60 2.91 -9.11 -9.17
CA LEU A 60 4.10 -9.66 -8.53
C LEU A 60 4.44 -8.91 -7.23
N PHE A 61 4.37 -7.58 -7.26
CA PHE A 61 4.55 -6.74 -6.09
C PHE A 61 3.61 -7.13 -4.95
N LEU A 62 2.32 -7.29 -5.23
CA LEU A 62 1.32 -7.67 -4.22
C LEU A 62 1.61 -9.05 -3.62
N ASP A 63 2.02 -10.02 -4.45
CA ASP A 63 2.36 -11.37 -3.99
C ASP A 63 3.59 -11.32 -3.05
N PHE A 64 4.62 -10.53 -3.40
CA PHE A 64 5.80 -10.34 -2.54
C PHE A 64 5.47 -9.59 -1.25
N LEU A 65 4.64 -8.55 -1.31
CA LEU A 65 4.23 -7.77 -0.15
C LEU A 65 3.46 -8.65 0.84
N TYR A 66 2.52 -9.47 0.34
CA TYR A 66 1.79 -10.42 1.16
C TYR A 66 2.72 -11.43 1.84
N ASN A 67 3.67 -11.99 1.09
CA ASN A 67 4.65 -12.92 1.65
C ASN A 67 5.52 -12.27 2.73
N LEU A 68 5.96 -11.03 2.53
CA LEU A 68 6.72 -10.29 3.54
C LEU A 68 5.89 -10.12 4.83
N ILE A 69 4.64 -9.67 4.71
CA ILE A 69 3.75 -9.46 5.86
C ILE A 69 3.50 -10.78 6.61
N VAL A 70 3.22 -11.88 5.91
CA VAL A 70 2.95 -13.18 6.55
C VAL A 70 4.18 -13.75 7.25
N THR A 71 5.37 -13.50 6.72
CA THR A 71 6.63 -14.04 7.27
C THR A 71 7.26 -13.16 8.35
N SER A 72 6.74 -11.93 8.53
CA SER A 72 7.21 -10.95 9.53
C SER A 72 7.05 -11.40 10.98
N GLY A 73 6.11 -12.30 11.28
CA GLY A 73 5.79 -12.74 12.64
C GLY A 73 6.95 -13.43 13.38
N ASP A 74 7.94 -13.94 12.65
CA ASP A 74 9.12 -14.63 13.17
C ASP A 74 10.43 -13.81 13.03
N SER A 75 10.35 -12.56 12.58
CA SER A 75 11.54 -11.73 12.33
C SER A 75 11.84 -10.77 13.49
N ASP A 76 13.12 -10.57 13.81
CA ASP A 76 13.58 -9.53 14.75
C ASP A 76 13.44 -8.10 14.18
N HIS A 77 13.04 -7.97 12.92
CA HIS A 77 12.86 -6.71 12.23
C HIS A 77 11.48 -6.12 12.50
N ARG A 78 11.43 -4.80 12.69
CA ARG A 78 10.17 -4.08 12.84
C ARG A 78 9.56 -3.84 11.47
N GLN A 79 8.32 -4.24 11.26
CA GLN A 79 7.62 -4.04 10.00
C GLN A 79 6.26 -3.42 10.27
N ASP A 80 5.99 -2.26 9.68
CA ASP A 80 4.74 -1.54 9.84
C ASP A 80 4.20 -1.11 8.48
N VAL A 81 2.88 -0.94 8.35
CA VAL A 81 2.26 -0.37 7.15
C VAL A 81 1.46 0.86 7.58
N GLU A 82 1.75 1.98 6.96
CA GLU A 82 1.11 3.27 7.23
C GLU A 82 0.23 3.67 6.06
N PHE A 83 -1.03 3.96 6.36
CA PHE A 83 -1.99 4.54 5.42
C PHE A 83 -2.45 5.88 5.95
N LYS A 84 -2.30 6.93 5.14
CA LYS A 84 -2.83 8.25 5.43
C LYS A 84 -3.96 8.54 4.45
N PHE A 85 -5.11 8.87 5.01
CA PHE A 85 -6.30 9.24 4.24
C PHE A 85 -6.64 10.71 4.48
N VAL A 86 -7.07 11.39 3.42
CA VAL A 86 -7.78 12.68 3.53
C VAL A 86 -9.26 12.38 3.45
N ILE A 87 -10.02 12.88 4.42
CA ILE A 87 -11.48 12.75 4.44
C ILE A 87 -12.07 14.13 4.17
N ILE A 88 -12.90 14.24 3.13
CA ILE A 88 -13.54 15.49 2.73
C ILE A 88 -15.04 15.34 2.90
N GLY A 89 -15.61 16.07 3.87
CA GLY A 89 -17.01 15.92 4.26
C GLY A 89 -17.28 14.56 4.93
N SER A 90 -18.51 14.05 4.80
CA SER A 90 -18.90 12.76 5.40
C SER A 90 -18.59 11.55 4.53
N ASP A 91 -18.37 11.76 3.22
CA ASP A 91 -18.51 10.70 2.23
C ASP A 91 -17.30 10.50 1.30
N LEU A 92 -16.32 11.41 1.28
CA LEU A 92 -15.16 11.28 0.41
C LEU A 92 -13.93 10.91 1.24
N MET A 93 -13.24 9.86 0.80
CA MET A 93 -11.97 9.42 1.38
C MET A 93 -10.97 9.21 0.25
N GLU A 94 -9.86 9.93 0.31
CA GLU A 94 -8.76 9.85 -0.66
C GLU A 94 -7.49 9.37 0.04
N VAL A 95 -6.65 8.63 -0.68
CA VAL A 95 -5.37 8.15 -0.18
C VAL A 95 -4.31 9.24 -0.37
N ASP A 96 -3.81 9.82 0.73
CA ASP A 96 -2.69 10.78 0.70
C ASP A 96 -1.35 10.06 0.61
N ARG A 97 -1.21 8.97 1.36
CA ARG A 97 0.06 8.26 1.51
C ARG A 97 -0.15 6.78 1.84
N CYS A 98 0.69 5.94 1.24
CA CYS A 98 0.87 4.54 1.62
C CYS A 98 2.36 4.25 1.78
N LEU A 99 2.79 3.86 2.99
CA LEU A 99 4.17 3.47 3.27
C LEU A 99 4.22 2.06 3.85
N LEU A 100 5.25 1.32 3.45
CA LEU A 100 5.76 0.14 4.13
C LEU A 100 7.03 0.54 4.87
N TRP A 101 7.04 0.31 6.17
CA TRP A 101 8.19 0.50 7.05
C TRP A 101 8.89 -0.82 7.29
N PHE A 102 10.22 -0.83 7.20
CA PHE A 102 11.08 -1.95 7.57
C PHE A 102 12.27 -1.41 8.37
N ASP A 103 12.27 -1.67 9.67
CA ASP A 103 13.10 -0.97 10.66
C ASP A 103 12.97 0.56 10.46
N ASP A 104 14.05 1.24 10.11
CA ASP A 104 14.10 2.69 9.84
C ASP A 104 13.94 3.04 8.36
N LEU A 105 13.69 2.05 7.48
CA LEU A 105 13.54 2.25 6.04
C LEU A 105 12.08 2.42 5.68
N GLU A 106 11.79 3.44 4.87
CA GLU A 106 10.48 3.67 4.28
C GLU A 106 10.45 3.27 2.80
N LEU A 107 9.36 2.64 2.40
CA LEU A 107 9.08 2.32 1.00
C LEU A 107 7.67 2.79 0.66
N GLN A 108 7.56 3.76 -0.24
CA GLN A 108 6.28 4.22 -0.74
C GLN A 108 5.66 3.16 -1.65
N ILE A 109 4.56 2.56 -1.20
CA ILE A 109 3.84 1.51 -1.93
C ILE A 109 2.72 2.12 -2.80
N PRO A 110 2.23 1.39 -3.82
CA PRO A 110 1.18 1.88 -4.71
C PRO A 110 -0.10 2.29 -3.95
N TYR A 111 -0.71 3.41 -4.36
CA TYR A 111 -1.87 3.99 -3.68
C TYR A 111 -3.11 3.08 -3.74
N GLU A 112 -3.21 2.22 -4.76
CA GLU A 112 -4.30 1.27 -4.96
C GLU A 112 -4.41 0.27 -3.78
N ILE A 113 -3.33 0.09 -3.03
CA ILE A 113 -3.33 -0.73 -1.80
C ILE A 113 -4.06 0.00 -0.68
N GLY A 114 -3.80 1.31 -0.54
CA GLY A 114 -4.53 2.17 0.39
C GLY A 114 -6.01 2.27 0.03
N GLU A 115 -6.35 2.35 -1.27
CA GLU A 115 -7.74 2.35 -1.74
C GLU A 115 -8.45 1.05 -1.35
N LYS A 116 -7.82 -0.11 -1.62
CA LYS A 116 -8.38 -1.42 -1.25
C LYS A 116 -8.53 -1.57 0.26
N PHE A 117 -7.58 -1.08 1.05
CA PHE A 117 -7.67 -1.10 2.50
C PHE A 117 -8.80 -0.21 3.00
N GLY A 118 -8.91 1.00 2.44
CA GLY A 118 -10.00 1.92 2.69
C GLY A 118 -11.37 1.32 2.38
N ASP A 119 -11.52 0.71 1.20
CA ASP A 119 -12.75 0.01 0.79
C ASP A 119 -13.11 -1.14 1.73
N ALA A 120 -12.10 -1.85 2.24
CA ALA A 120 -12.29 -2.93 3.21
C ALA A 120 -12.79 -2.40 4.56
N ILE A 121 -12.24 -1.27 5.03
CA ILE A 121 -12.71 -0.59 6.26
C ILE A 121 -14.15 -0.11 6.08
N LEU A 122 -14.44 0.53 4.96
CA LEU A 122 -15.75 1.14 4.68
C LEU A 122 -16.80 0.15 4.20
N LYS A 123 -16.42 -1.11 3.93
CA LYS A 123 -17.28 -2.14 3.33
C LYS A 123 -17.94 -1.68 2.02
N LYS A 124 -17.23 -0.86 1.24
CA LYS A 124 -17.71 -0.20 0.01
C LYS A 124 -18.93 0.71 0.20
N GLU A 125 -19.17 1.17 1.41
CA GLU A 125 -20.24 2.11 1.73
C GLU A 125 -19.63 3.40 2.29
N TYR A 126 -19.71 4.47 1.51
CA TYR A 126 -19.00 5.71 1.82
C TYR A 126 -19.76 6.65 2.78
N GLY A 127 -20.90 6.26 3.36
CA GLY A 127 -21.54 7.09 4.40
C GLY A 127 -20.87 6.96 5.77
N ASP A 128 -20.76 8.07 6.50
CA ASP A 128 -20.19 8.16 7.86
C ASP A 128 -18.75 7.62 7.96
N VAL A 129 -17.88 7.99 6.99
CA VAL A 129 -16.50 7.46 6.85
C VAL A 129 -15.73 7.45 8.18
N VAL A 130 -15.70 8.58 8.89
CA VAL A 130 -14.98 8.72 10.17
C VAL A 130 -15.48 7.70 11.19
N LYS A 131 -16.79 7.57 11.34
CA LYS A 131 -17.40 6.65 12.31
C LYS A 131 -17.06 5.19 11.99
N LYS A 132 -17.04 4.83 10.71
CA LYS A 132 -16.67 3.48 10.26
C LYS A 132 -15.20 3.17 10.50
N ILE A 133 -14.31 4.13 10.24
CA ILE A 133 -12.88 4.00 10.55
C ILE A 133 -12.69 3.80 12.07
N MET A 134 -13.30 4.65 12.90
CA MET A 134 -13.22 4.53 14.36
C MET A 134 -13.77 3.18 14.87
N ALA A 135 -14.87 2.70 14.29
CA ALA A 135 -15.44 1.40 14.66
C ALA A 135 -14.51 0.24 14.27
N PHE A 136 -13.92 0.29 13.08
CA PHE A 136 -12.95 -0.71 12.63
C PHE A 136 -11.73 -0.79 13.56
N TYR A 137 -11.17 0.36 13.94
CA TYR A 137 -10.02 0.40 14.85
C TYR A 137 -10.37 -0.10 16.25
N THR A 138 -11.52 0.31 16.81
CA THR A 138 -12.00 -0.19 18.10
C THR A 138 -12.17 -1.72 18.09
N GLU A 139 -12.70 -2.28 17.00
CA GLU A 139 -12.86 -3.72 16.83
C GLU A 139 -11.50 -4.43 16.72
N ALA A 140 -10.57 -3.87 15.95
CA ALA A 140 -9.22 -4.39 15.79
C ALA A 140 -8.47 -4.39 17.13
N GLU A 141 -8.46 -3.26 17.86
CA GLU A 141 -7.85 -3.12 19.19
C GLU A 141 -8.43 -4.14 20.17
N THR A 142 -9.76 -4.26 20.24
CA THR A 142 -10.43 -5.25 21.11
C THR A 142 -10.00 -6.68 20.80
N ARG A 143 -9.82 -7.03 19.51
CA ARG A 143 -9.34 -8.35 19.09
C ARG A 143 -7.88 -8.54 19.49
N PHE A 144 -7.02 -7.56 19.23
CA PHE A 144 -5.60 -7.60 19.60
C PHE A 144 -5.38 -7.73 21.12
N ASP A 145 -6.11 -6.98 21.93
CA ASP A 145 -6.03 -7.03 23.40
C ASP A 145 -6.43 -8.40 23.96
N ARG A 146 -7.46 -9.03 23.37
CA ARG A 146 -7.97 -10.32 23.82
C ARG A 146 -7.11 -11.50 23.38
N GLU A 147 -6.48 -11.42 22.22
CA GLU A 147 -5.78 -12.55 21.60
C GLU A 147 -4.25 -12.51 21.76
N LEU A 148 -3.64 -11.33 21.95
CA LEU A 148 -2.18 -11.15 21.84
C LEU A 148 -1.48 -10.52 23.07
N LEU A 149 -2.12 -10.50 24.25
CA LEU A 149 -1.51 -10.05 25.51
C LEU A 149 -0.88 -8.64 25.42
N GLY A 150 -1.60 -7.67 24.84
CA GLY A 150 -1.48 -6.25 25.17
C GLY A 150 -0.14 -5.55 24.90
N SER A 151 0.47 -5.73 23.73
CA SER A 151 1.41 -4.71 23.23
C SER A 151 0.68 -3.74 22.30
N LEU A 152 0.36 -2.56 22.85
CA LEU A 152 -0.34 -1.45 22.18
C LEU A 152 0.49 -0.79 21.04
N GLU A 153 1.70 -1.27 20.77
CA GLU A 153 2.60 -0.67 19.76
C GLU A 153 2.27 -1.08 18.31
N ARG A 154 1.35 -2.03 18.09
CA ARG A 154 1.13 -2.67 16.77
C ARG A 154 -0.12 -2.23 16.01
N CYS A 155 -1.02 -1.47 16.63
CA CYS A 155 -2.21 -0.96 15.95
C CYS A 155 -2.55 0.43 16.49
N SER A 156 -2.02 1.47 15.85
CA SER A 156 -2.28 2.85 16.24
C SER A 156 -3.08 3.57 15.15
N LEU A 157 -4.23 4.11 15.52
CA LEU A 157 -4.90 5.15 14.74
C LEU A 157 -4.42 6.51 15.25
N LEU A 158 -3.90 7.34 14.33
CA LEU A 158 -3.51 8.71 14.63
C LEU A 158 -4.36 9.67 13.80
N VAL A 159 -5.13 10.53 14.46
CA VAL A 159 -5.81 11.66 13.81
C VAL A 159 -4.82 12.82 13.78
N LEU A 160 -4.33 13.16 12.58
CA LEU A 160 -3.25 14.13 12.41
C LEU A 160 -3.75 15.57 12.37
N GLU A 161 -4.82 15.84 11.63
CA GLU A 161 -5.31 17.20 11.41
C GLU A 161 -6.80 17.18 11.04
N GLU A 162 -7.59 18.08 11.61
CA GLU A 162 -9.01 18.23 11.32
C GLU A 162 -9.25 19.65 10.78
N HIS A 163 -9.63 19.76 9.50
CA HIS A 163 -9.95 21.04 8.87
C HIS A 163 -11.47 21.27 8.93
N TYR A 164 -11.90 22.19 9.79
CA TYR A 164 -13.26 22.72 9.78
C TYR A 164 -13.35 23.93 8.83
N PRO A 165 -14.50 24.16 8.15
CA PRO A 165 -14.78 25.42 7.47
C PRO A 165 -14.86 26.61 8.43
#